data_AF-A0A9D3S6Z3-F1
#
_entry.id   AF-A0A9D3S6Z3-F1
#
_cell.length_a   1.000
_cell.length_b   1.000
_cell.length_c   1.000
_cell.angle_alpha   90.00
_cell.angle_beta   90.00
_cell.angle_gamma   90.00
#
_symmetry.space_group_name_H-M   'P 1'
#
loop_
_entity.id
_entity.type
_entity.pdbx_description
1 polymer ?
#
loop_
_entity_poly.entity_id
_entity_poly.type
_entity_poly.pdbx_seq_one_letter_code
_entity_poly.pdbx_strand_id
1 'polypeptide(L)'
;MERVKLFPGISETEERLYIPGGGVTKGLYVDCCSEDIPLAVVLTFCSEGDNIPDAFALVNHLNDWLHLVGKPENARSQWKAPCSWRLLFGSGIPPAIF
;
A
#
# COMPACT_ATOMS: atom_id res chain seq x y z
N MET A 1 6.79 12.18 -0.03
CA MET A 1 6.18 12.30 1.32
C MET A 1 5.88 13.76 1.57
N GLU A 2 4.66 14.06 2.02
CA GLU A 2 4.26 15.43 2.28
C GLU A 2 4.92 15.97 3.55
N ARG A 3 5.37 17.22 3.50
CA ARG A 3 5.91 17.97 4.63
C ARG A 3 4.87 19.00 5.03
N VAL A 4 4.40 18.95 6.27
CA VAL A 4 3.31 19.82 6.76
C VAL A 4 3.84 20.71 7.88
N LYS A 5 3.48 22.00 7.87
CA LYS A 5 3.76 22.94 8.97
C LYS A 5 2.76 22.72 10.10
N LEU A 6 3.23 22.66 11.34
CA LEU A 6 2.40 22.30 12.49
C LEU A 6 1.31 23.34 12.79
N PHE A 7 1.55 24.66 12.70
CA PHE A 7 0.54 25.71 12.87
C PHE A 7 0.97 27.02 12.19
N PRO A 8 0.04 27.91 11.75
CA PRO A 8 0.41 29.23 11.22
C PRO A 8 1.02 30.10 12.33
N GLY A 9 2.29 30.50 12.19
CA GLY A 9 2.94 31.50 13.06
C GLY A 9 3.94 31.00 14.10
N ILE A 10 4.19 29.69 14.21
CA ILE A 10 5.26 29.16 15.07
C ILE A 10 6.50 28.91 14.22
N SER A 11 7.55 29.68 14.48
CA SER A 11 8.89 29.56 13.90
C SER A 11 9.66 28.46 14.61
N GLU A 12 9.35 27.20 14.31
CA GLU A 12 10.27 26.07 14.50
C GLU A 12 9.74 24.90 13.65
N THR A 13 10.14 24.90 12.39
CA THR A 13 9.82 23.86 11.42
C THR A 13 10.63 22.60 11.73
N GLU A 14 10.18 21.78 12.67
CA GLU A 14 10.46 20.36 12.57
C GLU A 14 9.65 19.82 11.39
N GLU A 15 10.31 19.63 10.24
CA GLU A 15 9.73 18.93 9.10
C GLU A 15 9.47 17.48 9.51
N ARG A 16 8.27 17.21 10.03
CA ARG A 16 7.88 15.87 10.45
C ARG A 16 7.25 15.13 9.28
N LEU A 17 7.68 13.89 9.11
CA LEU A 17 7.05 12.94 8.19
C LEU A 17 5.55 12.83 8.48
N TYR A 18 4.72 13.15 7.48
CA TYR A 18 3.27 13.06 7.56
C TYR A 18 2.75 11.91 6.68
N ILE A 19 2.18 10.90 7.34
CA ILE A 19 1.54 9.73 6.69
C ILE A 19 0.17 9.53 7.36
N PRO A 20 -0.87 10.27 6.95
CA PRO A 20 -2.20 10.12 7.51
C PRO A 20 -2.77 8.74 7.17
N GLY A 21 -3.40 8.07 8.13
CA GLY A 21 -3.97 6.73 7.92
C GLY A 21 -2.94 5.62 7.67
N GLY A 22 -1.63 5.88 7.84
CA GLY A 22 -0.57 4.91 7.55
C GLY A 22 -0.42 3.77 8.55
N GLY A 23 -1.21 3.73 9.62
CA GLY A 23 -1.09 2.72 10.68
C GLY A 23 0.33 2.63 11.25
N VAL A 24 0.85 1.40 11.35
CA VAL A 24 2.22 1.13 11.87
C VAL A 24 3.33 1.65 10.96
N THR A 25 3.05 1.96 9.69
CA THR A 25 4.05 2.31 8.67
C THR A 25 4.95 3.46 9.11
N LYS A 26 4.39 4.52 9.71
CA LYS A 26 5.20 5.66 10.18
C LYS A 26 6.15 5.27 11.30
N GLY A 27 5.67 4.50 12.28
CA GLY A 27 6.49 4.03 13.39
C GLY A 27 7.62 3.14 12.89
N LEU A 28 7.29 2.13 12.09
CA LEU A 28 8.28 1.21 11.50
C LEU A 28 9.33 1.94 10.67
N TYR A 29 8.94 2.96 9.91
CA TYR A 29 9.90 3.77 9.16
C TYR A 29 10.84 4.56 10.08
N VAL A 30 10.32 5.21 11.11
CA VAL A 30 11.13 5.96 12.07
C VAL A 30 12.11 5.04 12.80
N ASP A 31 11.64 3.88 13.25
CA ASP A 31 12.47 2.89 13.95
C ASP A 31 13.58 2.37 13.03
N CYS A 32 13.26 2.00 11.78
CA CYS A 32 14.27 1.60 10.80
C CYS A 32 15.29 2.70 10.53
N CYS A 33 14.88 3.97 10.43
CA CYS A 33 15.81 5.09 10.29
C CYS A 33 16.72 5.24 11.52
N SER A 34 16.20 5.02 12.73
CA SER A 34 17.00 5.12 13.97
C SER A 34 18.02 3.99 14.13
N GLU A 35 17.70 2.81 13.59
CA GLU A 35 18.54 1.61 13.65
C GLU A 35 19.39 1.42 12.37
N ASP A 36 19.43 2.41 11.48
CA ASP A 36 20.14 2.38 10.18
C ASP A 36 19.78 1.16 9.31
N ILE A 37 18.51 0.74 9.36
CA ILE A 37 17.96 -0.35 8.56
C ILE A 37 17.38 0.23 7.26
N PRO A 38 17.86 -0.19 6.07
CA PRO A 38 17.29 0.26 4.80
C PRO A 38 15.82 -0.17 4.67
N LEU A 39 14.94 0.82 4.52
CA LEU A 39 13.51 0.60 4.32
C LEU A 39 12.95 1.52 3.24
N ALA A 40 12.16 0.94 2.33
CA ALA A 40 11.31 1.68 1.40
C ALA A 40 9.84 1.54 1.79
N VAL A 41 9.11 2.65 1.77
CA VAL A 41 7.66 2.69 2.00
C VAL A 41 6.97 3.08 0.71
N VAL A 42 6.10 2.22 0.19
CA VAL A 42 5.28 2.48 -1.00
C VAL A 42 3.82 2.54 -0.57
N LEU A 43 3.16 3.66 -0.87
CA LEU A 43 1.77 3.93 -0.50
C LEU A 43 1.00 4.31 -1.74
N THR A 44 -0.27 3.93 -1.79
CA THR A 44 -1.23 4.39 -2.79
C THR A 44 -2.51 4.81 -2.09
N PHE A 45 -3.19 5.80 -2.66
CA PHE A 45 -4.52 6.20 -2.19
C PHE A 45 -5.56 5.33 -2.87
N CYS A 46 -6.44 4.74 -2.08
CA CYS A 46 -7.52 3.90 -2.54
C CYS A 46 -8.84 4.44 -2.01
N SER A 47 -9.90 4.36 -2.83
CA SER A 47 -11.27 4.58 -2.34
C SER A 47 -11.78 3.32 -1.64
N GLU A 48 -12.76 3.43 -0.75
CA GLU A 48 -13.35 2.24 -0.12
C GLU A 48 -14.01 1.30 -1.16
N GLY A 49 -13.98 -0.01 -0.91
CA GLY A 49 -14.64 -1.02 -1.75
C GLY A 49 -13.68 -2.08 -2.28
N ASP A 50 -13.76 -2.36 -3.58
CA ASP A 50 -12.88 -3.33 -4.24
C ASP A 50 -11.55 -2.68 -4.65
N ASN A 51 -10.52 -2.90 -3.82
CA ASN A 51 -9.16 -2.41 -4.07
C ASN A 51 -8.23 -3.44 -4.71
N ILE A 52 -8.76 -4.53 -5.26
CA ILE A 52 -7.97 -5.51 -6.02
C ILE A 52 -7.17 -4.84 -7.16
N PRO A 53 -7.76 -3.94 -7.99
CA PRO A 53 -7.01 -3.28 -9.06
C PRO A 53 -5.87 -2.39 -8.53
N ASP A 54 -6.13 -1.64 -7.45
CA ASP A 54 -5.13 -0.78 -6.82
C ASP A 54 -3.96 -1.58 -6.24
N ALA A 55 -4.25 -2.73 -5.62
CA ALA A 55 -3.23 -3.64 -5.11
C ALA A 55 -2.34 -4.18 -6.23
N PHE A 56 -2.93 -4.53 -7.39
CA PHE A 56 -2.15 -4.95 -8.56
C PHE A 56 -1.35 -3.79 -9.17
N ALA A 57 -1.90 -2.58 -9.22
CA ALA A 57 -1.16 -1.40 -9.66
C ALA A 57 0.06 -1.11 -8.76
N LEU A 58 -0.12 -1.22 -7.43
CA LEU A 58 0.94 -1.01 -6.45
C LEU A 58 2.07 -2.03 -6.60
N VAL A 59 1.76 -3.32 -6.72
CA VAL A 59 2.79 -4.36 -6.88
C VAL A 59 3.47 -4.29 -8.26
N ASN A 60 2.75 -3.90 -9.31
CA ASN A 60 3.35 -3.64 -10.62
C ASN A 60 4.37 -2.49 -10.53
N HIS A 61 3.99 -1.37 -9.90
CA HIS A 61 4.89 -0.23 -9.71
C HIS A 61 6.13 -0.62 -8.91
N LEU A 62 5.95 -1.37 -7.81
CA LEU A 62 7.06 -1.89 -7.01
C LEU A 62 7.99 -2.79 -7.84
N ASN A 63 7.42 -3.66 -8.67
CA ASN A 63 8.20 -4.58 -9.50
C ASN A 63 8.91 -3.87 -10.67
N ASP A 64 8.31 -2.84 -11.25
CA ASP A 64 8.98 -1.99 -12.24
C ASP A 64 10.10 -1.18 -11.62
N TRP A 65 9.97 -0.75 -10.35
CA TRP A 65 11.03 -0.05 -9.62
C TRP A 65 12.20 -0.96 -9.24
N LEU A 66 11.91 -2.12 -8.65
CA LEU A 66 12.94 -2.97 -8.02
C LEU A 66 13.28 -4.23 -8.83
N HIS A 67 12.57 -4.50 -9.93
CA HIS A 67 12.77 -5.67 -10.79
C HIS A 67 12.75 -7.02 -10.04
N LEU A 68 11.85 -7.14 -9.06
CA LEU A 68 11.79 -8.29 -8.13
C LEU A 68 11.46 -9.62 -8.83
N VAL A 69 10.61 -9.58 -9.86
CA VAL A 69 10.13 -10.74 -10.62
C VAL A 69 10.20 -10.41 -12.11
N GLY A 70 10.67 -11.38 -12.90
CA GLY A 70 10.75 -11.27 -14.36
C GLY A 70 9.40 -11.06 -15.02
N LYS A 71 9.38 -10.30 -16.13
CA LYS A 71 8.16 -10.08 -16.91
C LYS A 71 7.82 -11.36 -17.69
N PRO A 72 6.59 -11.87 -17.61
CA PRO A 72 6.23 -13.10 -18.32
C PRO A 72 6.28 -12.86 -19.84
N GLU A 73 6.93 -13.77 -20.56
CA GLU A 73 7.05 -13.71 -22.04
C GLU A 73 5.70 -13.92 -22.76
N ASN A 74 4.75 -14.56 -22.06
CA ASN A 74 3.41 -14.84 -22.55
C ASN A 74 2.42 -14.03 -21.70
N ALA A 75 1.39 -13.45 -22.33
CA ALA A 75 0.40 -12.52 -21.75
C ALA A 75 -0.46 -13.04 -20.55
N ARG A 76 -0.04 -14.10 -19.86
CA ARG A 76 -0.61 -14.51 -18.58
C ARG A 76 -0.31 -13.45 -17.53
N SER A 77 -1.30 -13.19 -16.69
CA SER A 77 -1.22 -12.30 -15.54
C SER A 77 -0.03 -12.68 -14.67
N GLN A 78 0.94 -11.77 -14.52
CA GLN A 78 2.15 -11.96 -13.69
C GLN A 78 1.80 -12.29 -12.23
N TRP A 79 0.70 -11.73 -11.75
CA TRP A 79 0.26 -11.85 -10.37
C TRP A 79 -0.99 -12.71 -10.24
N LYS A 80 -1.07 -13.46 -9.13
CA LYS A 80 -2.22 -14.28 -8.78
C LYS A 80 -2.86 -13.75 -7.51
N ALA A 81 -4.16 -13.46 -7.55
CA ALA A 81 -4.92 -13.12 -6.36
C ALA A 81 -4.96 -14.31 -5.38
N PRO A 82 -4.75 -14.09 -4.07
CA PRO A 82 -4.94 -15.11 -3.04
C PRO A 82 -6.38 -15.64 -3.04
N CYS A 83 -6.56 -16.92 -2.68
CA CYS A 83 -7.90 -17.53 -2.62
C CYS A 83 -8.83 -16.86 -1.60
N SER A 84 -8.28 -16.23 -0.56
CA SER A 84 -9.02 -15.45 0.42
C SER A 84 -9.74 -14.24 -0.18
N TRP A 85 -9.32 -13.75 -1.34
CA TRP A 85 -9.97 -12.61 -2.01
C TRP A 85 -11.28 -12.97 -2.71
N ARG A 86 -11.58 -14.28 -2.87
CA ARG A 86 -12.78 -14.73 -3.57
C ARG A 86 -14.09 -14.32 -2.89
N LEU A 87 -14.05 -14.14 -1.57
CA LEU A 87 -15.23 -13.84 -0.75
C LEU A 87 -15.05 -12.53 0.05
N LEU A 88 -14.35 -11.53 -0.53
CA LEU A 88 -14.15 -10.22 0.12
C LEU A 88 -15.46 -9.59 0.58
N PHE A 89 -16.54 -9.82 -0.16
CA PHE A 89 -17.88 -9.31 0.13
C PHE A 89 -18.85 -10.40 0.61
N GLY A 90 -18.30 -11.51 1.13
CA GLY A 90 -19.07 -12.68 1.56
C GLY A 90 -19.40 -13.64 0.41
N SER A 91 -20.09 -14.72 0.75
CA SER A 91 -20.66 -15.64 -0.24
C SER A 91 -21.99 -15.09 -0.78
N GLY A 92 -22.28 -15.40 -2.05
CA GLY A 92 -23.61 -15.16 -2.61
C GLY A 92 -24.71 -15.81 -1.75
N ILE A 93 -25.94 -15.34 -1.93
CA ILE A 93 -27.10 -15.86 -1.21
C ILE A 93 -27.22 -17.37 -1.48
N PRO A 94 -27.34 -18.23 -0.44
CA PRO A 94 -27.48 -19.66 -0.63
C PRO A 94 -28.66 -19.98 -1.58
N PRO A 95 -28.48 -20.80 -2.62
CA PRO A 95 -29.58 -21.14 -3.54
C PRO A 95 -30.79 -21.79 -2.84
N ALA A 96 -30.56 -22.41 -1.68
CA ALA A 96 -31.58 -23.11 -0.89
C ALA A 96 -32.62 -22.19 -0.22
N ILE A 97 -32.45 -20.87 -0.27
CA ILE A 97 -33.43 -19.91 0.25
C ILE A 97 -34.24 -19.19 -0.86
N PHE A 98 -34.20 -19.72 -2.08
CA PHE A 98 -35.03 -19.35 -3.24
C PHE A 98 -35.87 -20.52 -3.72
#